data_AF-A0A131YFY2-F1
#
_entry.id   AF-A0A131YFY2-F1
#
_cell.length_a   1.000
_cell.length_b   1.000
_cell.length_c   1.000
_cell.angle_alpha   90.00
_cell.angle_beta   90.00
_cell.angle_gamma   90.00
#
_symmetry.space_group_name_H-M   'P 1'
#
loop_
_entity.id
_entity.type
_entity.pdbx_description
1 polymer ?
#
loop_
_entity_poly.entity_id
_entity_poly.type
_entity_poly.pdbx_seq_one_letter_code
_entity_poly.pdbx_strand_id
1 'polypeptide(L)'
;MHLAVILVVASAIMAPKFVSAQGPGERDAIMKDYCVTPNNTRNASCNRIILMYFYNETSKRCQNFRWSGCDKFGVFSTLYQCASACNTGQGAPFCAKSPPGACNETSSGRKRTRYFYNVTSKSCSKYDACDNVRSAIDMNSFAHLEYCRKQCEGFTEENANGTQLSETHQ
;
A
#
# COMPACT_ATOMS: atom_id res chain seq x y z
N MET A 1 56.06 -51.53 32.01
CA MET A 1 55.96 -50.06 31.96
C MET A 1 56.28 -49.67 30.52
N HIS A 2 55.40 -49.20 29.65
CA HIS A 2 54.29 -48.26 29.80
C HIS A 2 53.17 -48.57 28.79
N LEU A 3 51.91 -48.57 29.22
CA LEU A 3 50.75 -48.45 28.34
C LEU A 3 50.37 -46.96 28.33
N ALA A 4 50.47 -46.31 27.17
CA ALA A 4 50.02 -44.94 26.99
C ALA A 4 48.51 -44.93 26.72
N VAL A 5 47.74 -44.31 27.63
CA VAL A 5 46.31 -44.07 27.46
C VAL A 5 46.16 -42.72 26.76
N ILE A 6 45.75 -42.74 25.49
CA ILE A 6 45.45 -41.52 24.72
C ILE A 6 43.98 -41.16 24.99
N LEU A 7 43.76 -40.13 25.80
CA LEU A 7 42.45 -39.51 25.99
C LEU A 7 42.12 -38.64 24.78
N VAL A 8 41.22 -39.11 23.91
CA VAL A 8 40.65 -38.28 22.84
C VAL A 8 39.56 -37.42 23.43
N VAL A 9 39.89 -36.17 23.78
CA VAL A 9 38.88 -35.17 24.14
C VAL A 9 38.22 -34.67 22.85
N ALA A 10 37.04 -35.20 22.55
CA ALA A 10 36.21 -34.72 21.45
C ALA A 10 35.55 -33.39 21.86
N SER A 11 36.17 -32.27 21.48
CA SER A 11 35.58 -30.94 21.62
C SER A 11 34.42 -30.79 20.63
N ALA A 12 33.19 -30.91 21.13
CA ALA A 12 32.00 -30.56 20.36
C ALA A 12 31.94 -29.03 20.20
N ILE A 13 32.36 -28.54 19.03
CA ILE A 13 32.18 -27.13 18.64
C ILE A 13 30.68 -26.93 18.43
N MET A 14 29.99 -26.32 19.41
CA MET A 14 28.66 -25.77 19.17
C MET A 14 28.81 -24.57 18.23
N ALA A 15 28.53 -24.77 16.94
CA ALA A 15 28.34 -23.65 16.05
C ALA A 15 27.15 -22.81 16.57
N PRO A 16 27.24 -21.47 16.63
CA PRO A 16 26.11 -20.64 16.99
C PRO A 16 25.04 -20.85 15.90
N LYS A 17 23.92 -21.46 16.28
CA LYS A 17 22.74 -21.47 15.43
C LYS A 17 22.22 -20.04 15.39
N PHE A 18 22.51 -19.33 14.30
CA PHE A 18 21.78 -18.11 13.96
C PHE A 18 20.32 -18.52 13.68
N VAL A 19 19.50 -18.51 14.72
CA VAL A 19 18.05 -18.53 14.57
C VAL A 19 17.66 -17.16 14.03
N SER A 20 17.34 -17.10 12.75
CA SER A 20 16.58 -15.99 12.18
C SER A 20 15.40 -16.57 11.43
N ALA A 21 14.41 -17.01 12.18
CA ALA A 21 13.07 -17.25 11.67
C ALA A 21 12.19 -16.10 12.16
N GLN A 22 12.17 -14.98 11.44
CA GLN A 22 11.05 -14.04 11.54
C GLN A 22 9.80 -14.82 11.15
N GLY A 23 9.03 -15.23 12.15
CA GLY A 23 7.72 -15.83 11.94
C GLY A 23 6.76 -14.80 11.32
N PRO A 24 5.64 -15.25 10.73
CA PRO A 24 4.61 -14.36 10.17
C PRO A 24 4.16 -13.27 11.17
N GLY A 25 4.00 -13.62 12.45
CA GLY A 25 3.54 -12.69 13.49
C GLY A 25 4.53 -11.59 13.89
N GLU A 26 5.85 -11.80 13.71
CA GLU A 26 6.85 -10.77 14.03
C GLU A 26 6.84 -9.66 12.96
N ARG A 27 6.62 -10.02 11.69
CA ARG A 27 6.51 -9.06 10.59
C ARG A 27 5.27 -8.20 10.70
N ASP A 28 4.15 -8.80 11.10
CA ASP A 28 2.89 -8.07 11.30
C ASP A 28 2.99 -7.07 12.45
N ALA A 29 3.67 -7.44 13.54
CA ALA A 29 3.93 -6.55 14.66
C ALA A 29 4.81 -5.35 14.24
N ILE A 30 5.91 -5.60 13.54
CA ILE A 30 6.82 -4.54 13.04
C ILE A 30 6.07 -3.58 12.10
N MET A 31 5.20 -4.10 11.23
CA MET A 31 4.45 -3.27 10.30
C MET A 31 3.46 -2.34 11.03
N LYS A 32 2.93 -2.78 12.17
CA LYS A 32 2.01 -1.99 12.99
C LYS A 32 2.68 -0.80 13.68
N ASP A 33 3.99 -0.88 13.97
CA ASP A 33 4.75 0.25 14.51
C ASP A 33 4.86 1.42 13.52
N TYR A 34 4.70 1.16 12.21
CA TYR A 34 4.67 2.19 11.18
C TYR A 34 3.30 2.90 11.07
N CYS A 35 2.31 2.54 11.88
CA CYS A 35 0.99 3.17 11.85
C CYS A 35 0.98 4.50 12.60
N VAL A 36 1.78 5.45 12.13
CA VAL A 36 1.93 6.78 12.72
C VAL A 36 1.84 7.87 11.65
N THR A 37 1.62 9.10 12.09
CA THR A 37 1.74 10.26 11.20
C THR A 37 3.22 10.65 11.05
N PRO A 38 3.78 10.64 9.83
CA PRO A 38 5.20 10.92 9.59
C PRO A 38 5.54 12.39 9.81
N ASN A 39 6.78 12.68 10.21
CA ASN A 39 7.29 14.05 10.19
C ASN A 39 7.59 14.46 8.74
N ASN A 40 6.75 15.34 8.18
CA ASN A 40 6.88 15.79 6.80
C ASN A 40 7.39 17.24 6.68
N THR A 41 8.22 17.69 7.62
CA THR A 41 8.81 19.03 7.59
C THR A 41 9.63 19.24 6.31
N ARG A 42 9.41 20.38 5.65
CA ARG A 42 10.11 20.76 4.41
C ARG A 42 11.29 21.67 4.70
N ASN A 43 12.41 21.40 4.06
CA ASN A 43 13.61 22.24 4.07
C ASN A 43 14.38 22.07 2.75
N ALA A 44 15.54 22.73 2.59
CA ALA A 44 16.31 22.71 1.34
C ALA A 44 16.68 21.30 0.83
N SER A 45 16.96 20.34 1.73
CA SER A 45 17.27 18.96 1.37
C SER A 45 16.04 18.04 1.33
N CYS A 46 14.93 18.46 1.96
CA CYS A 46 13.67 17.72 2.08
C CYS A 46 12.52 18.50 1.42
N ASN A 47 12.57 18.70 0.10
CA ASN A 47 11.53 19.46 -0.63
C ASN A 47 10.95 18.71 -1.84
N ARG A 48 11.02 17.38 -1.85
CA ARG A 48 10.37 16.60 -2.92
C ARG A 48 8.84 16.69 -2.78
N ILE A 49 8.15 16.42 -3.88
CA ILE A 49 6.68 16.31 -3.91
C ILE A 49 6.37 14.92 -4.46
N ILE A 50 6.40 13.94 -3.58
CA ILE A 50 6.13 12.54 -3.93
C ILE A 50 4.84 12.14 -3.25
N LEU A 51 3.90 11.62 -4.02
CA LEU A 51 2.67 11.08 -3.47
C LEU A 51 2.95 9.75 -2.76
N MET A 52 2.75 9.74 -1.45
CA MET A 52 2.83 8.56 -0.57
C MET A 52 1.59 8.51 0.33
N TYR A 53 1.50 7.48 1.17
CA TYR A 53 0.41 7.27 2.11
C TYR A 53 0.94 7.21 3.53
N PHE A 54 0.08 7.59 4.48
CA PHE A 54 0.35 7.49 5.91
C PHE A 54 -0.93 7.12 6.66
N TYR A 55 -0.78 6.57 7.86
CA TYR A 55 -1.91 6.35 8.75
C TYR A 55 -2.18 7.61 9.56
N ASN A 56 -3.37 8.19 9.36
CA ASN A 56 -3.84 9.31 10.16
C ASN A 56 -4.59 8.76 11.38
N GLU A 57 -3.94 8.84 12.55
CA GLU A 57 -4.49 8.38 13.83
C GLU A 57 -5.79 9.10 14.22
N THR A 58 -5.94 10.37 13.84
CA THR A 58 -7.14 11.17 14.16
C THR A 58 -8.35 10.70 13.37
N SER A 59 -8.19 10.49 12.06
CA SER A 59 -9.29 10.00 11.21
C SER A 59 -9.41 8.48 11.20
N LYS A 60 -8.46 7.77 11.80
CA LYS A 60 -8.29 6.31 11.76
C LYS A 60 -8.23 5.77 10.34
N ARG A 61 -7.68 6.56 9.41
CA ARG A 61 -7.64 6.22 7.97
C ARG A 61 -6.26 6.43 7.37
N CYS A 62 -5.91 5.53 6.47
CA CYS A 62 -4.84 5.70 5.52
C CYS A 62 -5.20 6.78 4.50
N GLN A 63 -4.36 7.81 4.41
CA GLN A 63 -4.56 8.98 3.56
C GLN A 63 -3.31 9.22 2.72
N ASN A 64 -3.48 9.84 1.55
CA ASN A 64 -2.34 10.27 0.75
C ASN A 64 -1.83 11.63 1.19
N PHE A 65 -0.53 11.89 0.98
CA PHE A 65 0.10 13.17 1.26
C PHE A 65 1.27 13.44 0.33
N ARG A 66 1.69 14.71 0.26
CA ARG A 66 2.88 15.17 -0.50
C ARG A 66 4.13 15.02 0.37
N TRP A 67 4.71 13.83 0.35
CA TRP A 67 5.92 13.51 1.08
C TRP A 67 7.14 14.30 0.56
N SER A 68 7.93 14.82 1.50
CA SER A 68 9.12 15.64 1.27
C SER A 68 10.33 14.85 0.77
N GLY A 69 10.28 13.52 0.90
CA GLY A 69 11.33 12.60 0.43
C GLY A 69 12.39 12.23 1.47
N CYS A 70 12.23 12.64 2.73
CA CYS A 70 13.21 12.41 3.78
C CYS A 70 12.78 11.36 4.81
N ASP A 71 11.89 11.69 5.74
CA ASP A 71 11.48 10.76 6.80
C ASP A 71 10.65 9.61 6.22
N LYS A 72 11.08 8.38 6.42
CA LYS A 72 10.42 7.18 5.89
C LYS A 72 9.54 6.48 6.92
N PHE A 73 9.66 6.83 8.20
CA PHE A 73 8.88 6.19 9.25
C PHE A 73 7.41 6.61 9.13
N GLY A 74 6.50 5.63 9.07
CA GLY A 74 5.08 5.86 8.79
C GLY A 74 4.72 6.26 7.36
N VAL A 75 5.62 6.01 6.39
CA VAL A 75 5.38 6.32 4.96
C VAL A 75 5.23 5.04 4.14
N PHE A 76 4.07 4.88 3.52
CA PHE A 76 3.72 3.74 2.67
C PHE A 76 3.65 4.13 1.20
N SER A 77 4.00 3.21 0.31
CA SER A 77 4.07 3.51 -1.13
C SER A 77 2.71 3.48 -1.83
N THR A 78 1.78 2.66 -1.33
CA THR A 78 0.42 2.47 -1.85
C THR A 78 -0.63 2.54 -0.73
N LEU A 79 -1.87 2.81 -1.11
CA LEU A 79 -3.01 2.80 -0.19
C LEU A 79 -3.19 1.42 0.46
N TYR A 80 -3.11 0.36 -0.34
CA TYR A 80 -3.25 -1.01 0.13
C TYR A 80 -2.21 -1.37 1.19
N GLN A 81 -0.94 -1.01 1.01
CA GLN A 81 0.12 -1.27 2.00
C GLN A 81 -0.17 -0.60 3.35
N CYS A 82 -0.65 0.64 3.34
CA CYS A 82 -1.04 1.31 4.56
C CYS A 82 -2.25 0.64 5.20
N ALA A 83 -3.29 0.35 4.40
CA ALA A 83 -4.52 -0.24 4.91
C ALA A 83 -4.28 -1.63 5.51
N SER A 84 -3.53 -2.51 4.82
CA SER A 84 -3.22 -3.84 5.33
C SER A 84 -2.36 -3.82 6.60
N ALA A 85 -1.53 -2.80 6.77
CA ALA A 85 -0.73 -2.57 7.98
C ALA A 85 -1.55 -2.02 9.16
N CYS A 86 -2.37 -1.01 8.90
CA CYS A 86 -2.86 -0.10 9.95
C CYS A 86 -4.37 -0.10 10.14
N ASN A 87 -5.13 -0.47 9.11
CA ASN A 87 -6.58 -0.55 9.17
C ASN A 87 -7.08 -1.51 8.09
N THR A 88 -7.05 -2.81 8.38
CA THR A 88 -7.44 -3.87 7.43
C THR A 88 -8.92 -3.78 7.01
N GLY A 89 -9.74 -3.03 7.75
CA GLY A 89 -11.11 -2.72 7.39
C GLY A 89 -11.25 -1.61 6.33
N GLN A 90 -10.20 -0.82 6.09
CA GLN A 90 -10.22 0.23 5.09
C GLN A 90 -10.06 -0.35 3.67
N GLY A 91 -11.13 -0.27 2.89
CA GLY A 91 -11.09 -0.54 1.45
C GLY A 91 -10.77 0.69 0.60
N ALA A 92 -10.81 0.48 -0.71
CA ALA A 92 -10.86 1.50 -1.74
C ALA A 92 -12.04 1.23 -2.70
N PRO A 93 -13.30 1.49 -2.29
CA PRO A 93 -14.49 1.01 -3.01
C PRO A 93 -14.58 1.49 -4.46
N PHE A 94 -14.00 2.66 -4.76
CA PHE A 94 -13.94 3.16 -6.12
C PHE A 94 -13.11 2.27 -7.05
N CYS A 95 -12.09 1.56 -6.55
CA CYS A 95 -11.29 0.63 -7.37
C CYS A 95 -12.09 -0.58 -7.87
N ALA A 96 -13.19 -0.93 -7.21
CA ALA A 96 -14.09 -2.01 -7.63
C ALA A 96 -15.18 -1.57 -8.61
N LYS A 97 -15.32 -0.27 -8.88
CA LYS A 97 -16.36 0.26 -9.79
C LYS A 97 -15.89 0.25 -11.24
N SER A 98 -16.83 0.19 -12.19
CA SER A 98 -16.53 0.40 -13.61
C SER A 98 -15.94 1.79 -13.87
N PRO A 99 -15.03 1.94 -14.86
CA PRO A 99 -14.49 3.24 -15.22
C PRO A 99 -15.59 4.18 -15.71
N PRO A 100 -15.73 5.38 -15.14
CA PRO A 100 -16.73 6.34 -15.57
C PRO A 100 -16.39 6.92 -16.94
N GLY A 101 -17.43 7.24 -17.71
CA GLY A 101 -17.36 8.00 -18.96
C GLY A 101 -16.53 7.34 -20.06
N ALA A 102 -16.47 6.01 -20.08
CA ALA A 102 -15.82 5.27 -21.16
C ALA A 102 -16.47 5.61 -22.51
N CYS A 103 -15.65 5.90 -23.51
CA CYS A 103 -16.14 6.19 -24.85
C CYS A 103 -16.85 4.98 -25.48
N ASN A 104 -17.95 5.24 -26.16
CA ASN A 104 -18.64 4.32 -27.06
C ASN A 104 -18.56 4.81 -28.51
N GLU A 105 -19.05 4.02 -29.47
CA GLU A 105 -19.02 4.34 -30.90
C GLU A 105 -19.72 5.68 -31.23
N THR A 106 -20.75 6.03 -30.46
CA THR A 106 -21.54 7.25 -30.61
C THR A 106 -20.98 8.46 -29.84
N SER A 107 -19.86 8.31 -29.12
CA SER A 107 -19.37 9.36 -28.23
C SER A 107 -18.87 10.57 -29.01
N SER A 108 -19.67 11.64 -29.01
CA SER A 108 -19.29 12.94 -29.54
C SER A 108 -18.54 13.74 -28.46
N GLY A 109 -17.22 13.87 -28.58
CA GLY A 109 -16.43 14.64 -27.63
C GLY A 109 -14.92 14.40 -27.73
N ARG A 110 -14.15 15.20 -26.99
CA ARG A 110 -12.69 15.03 -26.92
C ARG A 110 -12.37 13.80 -26.07
N LYS A 111 -11.80 12.78 -26.70
CA LYS A 111 -11.24 11.62 -26.01
C LYS A 111 -10.08 12.04 -25.12
N ARG A 112 -10.10 11.59 -23.85
CA ARG A 112 -9.01 11.76 -22.89
C ARG A 112 -8.52 10.38 -22.48
N THR A 113 -7.24 10.10 -22.68
CA THR A 113 -6.63 8.87 -22.16
C THR A 113 -6.63 8.90 -20.64
N ARG A 114 -7.18 7.87 -20.03
CA ARG A 114 -7.24 7.67 -18.57
C ARG A 114 -6.85 6.23 -18.27
N TYR A 115 -6.69 5.93 -16.98
CA TYR A 115 -6.41 4.60 -16.47
C TYR A 115 -7.48 4.23 -15.46
N PHE A 116 -7.83 2.96 -15.38
CA PHE A 116 -8.74 2.43 -14.37
C PHE A 116 -8.18 1.12 -13.82
N TYR A 117 -8.55 0.79 -12.60
CA TYR A 117 -8.21 -0.49 -11.99
C TYR A 117 -9.27 -1.51 -12.37
N ASN A 118 -8.85 -2.59 -13.04
CA ASN A 118 -9.68 -3.75 -13.21
C ASN A 118 -9.43 -4.66 -11.99
N VAL A 119 -10.41 -4.72 -11.08
CA VAL A 119 -10.31 -5.49 -9.83
C VAL A 119 -10.29 -7.00 -10.07
N THR A 120 -10.97 -7.48 -11.11
CA THR A 120 -10.98 -8.90 -11.49
C THR A 120 -9.60 -9.34 -12.01
N SER A 121 -8.98 -8.56 -12.89
CA SER A 121 -7.60 -8.83 -13.36
C SER A 121 -6.51 -8.31 -12.42
N LYS A 122 -6.91 -7.62 -11.34
CA LYS A 122 -6.05 -6.99 -10.32
C LYS A 122 -5.00 -6.04 -10.90
N SER A 123 -5.33 -5.33 -11.97
CA SER A 123 -4.36 -4.52 -12.73
C SER A 123 -4.94 -3.21 -13.26
N CYS A 124 -4.11 -2.17 -13.34
CA CYS A 124 -4.49 -0.92 -14.00
C CYS A 124 -4.41 -1.05 -15.53
N SER A 125 -5.46 -0.63 -16.23
CA SER A 125 -5.57 -0.64 -17.70
C SER A 125 -5.92 0.75 -18.24
N LYS A 126 -5.46 1.04 -19.46
CA LYS A 126 -5.79 2.29 -20.17
C LYS A 126 -7.20 2.23 -20.75
N TYR A 127 -7.90 3.36 -20.80
CA TYR A 127 -9.15 3.52 -21.52
C TYR A 127 -9.32 4.97 -22.03
N ASP A 128 -10.17 5.15 -23.03
CA ASP A 128 -10.55 6.48 -23.50
C ASP A 128 -11.81 6.95 -22.75
N ALA A 129 -11.71 8.10 -22.09
CA ALA A 129 -12.82 8.76 -21.44
C ALA A 129 -13.35 9.91 -22.31
N CYS A 130 -14.67 9.93 -22.56
CA CYS A 130 -15.32 10.91 -23.43
C CYS A 130 -16.15 11.95 -22.67
N ASP A 131 -16.58 11.66 -21.46
CA ASP A 131 -17.41 12.60 -20.68
C ASP A 131 -16.58 13.68 -19.97
N ASN A 132 -17.20 14.84 -19.75
CA ASN A 132 -16.69 15.90 -18.86
C ASN A 132 -16.97 15.58 -17.38
N VAL A 133 -16.82 14.31 -17.00
CA VAL A 133 -16.86 13.92 -15.59
C VAL A 133 -15.70 14.65 -14.92
N ARG A 134 -16.02 15.71 -14.17
CA ARG A 134 -15.06 16.39 -13.29
C ARG A 134 -14.33 15.30 -12.55
N SER A 135 -13.00 15.29 -12.58
CA SER A 135 -12.16 14.30 -11.92
C SER A 135 -12.49 14.22 -10.44
N ALA A 136 -13.52 13.47 -10.08
CA ALA A 136 -13.90 13.29 -8.69
C ALA A 136 -12.88 12.34 -8.08
N ILE A 137 -12.53 12.64 -6.83
CA ILE A 137 -11.48 11.93 -6.10
C ILE A 137 -11.86 10.45 -5.91
N ASP A 138 -13.17 10.13 -5.92
CA ASP A 138 -13.73 8.80 -5.64
C ASP A 138 -14.18 8.03 -6.89
N MET A 139 -13.44 8.16 -7.99
CA MET A 139 -13.74 7.50 -9.26
C MET A 139 -12.63 6.56 -9.70
N ASN A 140 -13.02 5.46 -10.35
CA ASN A 140 -12.08 4.55 -11.01
C ASN A 140 -11.54 5.15 -12.33
N SER A 141 -10.91 6.32 -12.25
CA SER A 141 -10.39 7.03 -13.42
C SER A 141 -9.20 7.91 -13.03
N PHE A 142 -8.00 7.51 -13.42
CA PHE A 142 -6.73 8.14 -13.07
C PHE A 142 -6.04 8.72 -14.30
N ALA A 143 -5.44 9.90 -14.17
CA ALA A 143 -4.80 10.59 -15.30
C ALA A 143 -3.48 9.90 -15.68
N HIS A 144 -2.85 9.24 -14.70
CA HIS A 144 -1.58 8.57 -14.83
C HIS A 144 -1.67 7.15 -14.29
N LEU A 145 -1.00 6.22 -14.98
CA LEU A 145 -0.91 4.81 -14.60
C LEU A 145 -0.43 4.67 -13.16
N GLU A 146 0.66 5.35 -12.80
CA GLU A 146 1.27 5.27 -11.48
C GLU A 146 0.32 5.69 -10.35
N TYR A 147 -0.57 6.65 -10.62
CA TYR A 147 -1.57 7.05 -9.63
C TYR A 147 -2.66 5.98 -9.45
N CYS A 148 -3.09 5.34 -10.53
CA CYS A 148 -3.97 4.17 -10.46
C CYS A 148 -3.34 3.06 -9.60
N ARG A 149 -2.06 2.74 -9.87
CA ARG A 149 -1.31 1.71 -9.13
C ARG A 149 -1.26 2.01 -7.65
N LYS A 150 -0.83 3.23 -7.31
CA LYS A 150 -0.71 3.69 -5.92
C LYS A 150 -2.03 3.65 -5.16
N GLN A 151 -3.16 3.90 -5.82
CA GLN A 151 -4.49 3.92 -5.18
C GLN A 151 -5.12 2.52 -5.10
N CYS A 152 -4.92 1.67 -6.11
CA CYS A 152 -5.73 0.46 -6.27
C CYS A 152 -4.95 -0.87 -6.31
N GLU A 153 -3.67 -0.91 -6.68
CA GLU A 153 -2.94 -2.19 -6.73
C GLU A 153 -2.81 -2.80 -5.33
N GLY A 154 -3.15 -4.09 -5.24
CA GLY A 154 -3.21 -4.87 -4.00
C GLY A 154 -4.62 -5.15 -3.51
N PHE A 155 -5.60 -4.31 -3.87
CA PHE A 155 -7.00 -4.59 -3.57
C PHE A 155 -7.57 -5.70 -4.45
N THR A 156 -8.51 -6.48 -3.91
CA THR A 156 -9.23 -7.56 -4.57
C THR A 156 -10.73 -7.30 -4.51
N GLU A 157 -11.52 -8.11 -5.21
CA GLU A 157 -12.98 -8.04 -5.12
C GLU A 157 -13.49 -8.23 -3.68
N GLU A 158 -12.77 -9.00 -2.86
CA GLU A 158 -13.16 -9.27 -1.47
C GLU A 158 -12.89 -8.09 -0.53
N ASN A 159 -11.80 -7.33 -0.75
CA ASN A 159 -11.35 -6.32 0.22
C ASN A 159 -11.47 -4.87 -0.29
N ALA A 160 -11.73 -4.64 -1.59
CA ALA A 160 -11.82 -3.29 -2.14
C ALA A 160 -12.96 -2.48 -1.52
N ASN A 161 -14.07 -3.12 -1.13
CA ASN A 161 -15.17 -2.42 -0.45
C ASN A 161 -14.90 -2.15 1.03
N GLY A 162 -13.82 -2.71 1.58
CA GLY A 162 -13.53 -2.70 3.01
C GLY A 162 -14.55 -3.53 3.81
N THR A 163 -14.32 -3.63 5.10
CA THR A 163 -15.40 -4.00 6.02
C THR A 163 -16.22 -2.74 6.21
N GLN A 164 -17.52 -2.74 5.92
CA GLN A 164 -18.38 -1.62 6.31
C GLN A 164 -18.21 -1.42 7.82
N LEU A 165 -17.41 -0.43 8.22
CA LEU A 165 -17.55 0.17 9.52
C LEU A 165 -18.94 0.80 9.43
N SER A 166 -19.93 0.12 9.98
CA SER A 166 -21.16 0.77 10.37
C SER A 166 -20.73 1.96 11.22
N GLU A 167 -20.69 3.14 10.62
CA GLU A 167 -20.67 4.39 11.36
C GLU A 167 -22.01 4.44 12.09
N THR A 168 -22.08 3.75 13.24
CA THR A 168 -23.04 4.06 14.27
C THR A 168 -22.65 5.44 14.76
N HIS A 169 -23.15 6.47 14.06
CA HIS A 169 -23.30 7.79 14.65
C HIS A 169 -24.17 7.61 15.89
N GLN A 170 -23.55 7.78 17.05
CA GLN A 170 -24.24 7.99 18.32
C GLN A 170 -23.63 9.22 18.99
#